data_AF-A0A4P7PB30-F1
#
_entry.id   AF-A0A4P7PB30-F1
#
_cell.length_a   1.000
_cell.length_b   1.000
_cell.length_c   1.000
_cell.angle_alpha   90.00
_cell.angle_beta   90.00
_cell.angle_gamma   90.00
#
_symmetry.space_group_name_H-M   'P 1'
#
loop_
_entity.id
_entity.type
_entity.pdbx_description
1 polymer ?
#
loop_
_entity_poly.entity_id
_entity_poly.type
_entity_poly.pdbx_seq_one_letter_code
_entity_poly.pdbx_strand_id
1 'polypeptide(L)'
;MSESNSGPTKKDSISPEASQIPPMLDEAAKRAIDHYLDPKPQPKKKQPSSQLFSVAESADTETLLANLSETLASANAMLGDLTFDLEGLRRHFALGVQQMIELSELLANRALDIVDPR
;
A
#
# COMPACT_ATOMS: atom_id res chain seq x y z
N MET A 1 25.78 -48.76 51.35
CA MET A 1 25.13 -48.61 52.67
C MET A 1 25.06 -47.11 52.92
N SER A 2 23.88 -46.48 53.01
CA SER A 2 22.91 -46.58 54.12
C SER A 2 23.41 -45.78 55.33
N GLU A 3 22.69 -44.83 55.95
CA GLU A 3 21.32 -44.28 55.84
C GLU A 3 21.38 -42.77 56.21
N SER A 4 20.58 -41.83 55.69
CA SER A 4 19.12 -41.58 55.85
C SER A 4 18.67 -41.11 57.25
N ASN A 5 18.11 -39.89 57.32
CA ASN A 5 17.33 -39.30 58.43
C ASN A 5 18.11 -38.98 59.74
N SER A 6 17.65 -38.07 60.62
CA SER A 6 16.38 -37.33 60.69
C SER A 6 16.51 -35.90 61.24
N GLY A 7 15.58 -35.00 60.89
CA GLY A 7 15.40 -33.68 61.50
C GLY A 7 14.54 -33.72 62.77
N PRO A 8 13.65 -32.74 63.06
CA PRO A 8 13.38 -31.46 62.38
C PRO A 8 13.68 -30.27 63.38
N THR A 9 13.13 -29.05 63.41
CA THR A 9 11.99 -28.39 62.72
C THR A 9 12.13 -26.86 62.80
N LYS A 10 11.69 -26.09 61.78
CA LYS A 10 10.99 -24.81 62.01
C LYS A 10 10.05 -24.46 60.86
N LYS A 11 8.79 -24.18 61.17
CA LYS A 11 7.86 -23.45 60.29
C LYS A 11 7.88 -22.00 60.76
N ASP A 12 8.34 -21.08 59.93
CA ASP A 12 8.06 -19.65 60.09
C ASP A 12 7.18 -19.20 58.92
N SER A 13 6.05 -18.60 59.27
CA SER A 13 4.89 -18.37 58.42
C SER A 13 5.17 -17.61 57.12
N ILE A 14 4.87 -18.23 55.98
CA ILE A 14 4.45 -17.47 54.79
C ILE A 14 2.96 -17.15 54.98
N SER A 15 2.67 -15.93 55.42
CA SER A 15 1.30 -15.41 55.39
C SER A 15 0.90 -15.22 53.92
N PRO A 16 -0.33 -15.57 53.50
CA PRO A 16 -0.81 -15.25 52.18
C PRO A 16 -1.07 -13.74 52.10
N GLU A 17 -0.05 -12.97 51.76
CA GLU A 17 -0.21 -11.60 51.29
C GLU A 17 -0.87 -11.66 49.91
N ALA A 18 -2.19 -11.86 49.93
CA ALA A 18 -3.07 -11.65 48.79
C ALA A 18 -3.15 -10.14 48.52
N SER A 19 -2.02 -9.59 48.05
CA SER A 19 -1.86 -8.20 47.65
C SER A 19 -2.99 -7.83 46.73
N GLN A 20 -3.94 -7.05 47.25
CA GLN A 20 -5.10 -6.61 46.52
C GLN A 20 -4.61 -5.75 45.36
N ILE A 21 -4.54 -6.34 44.17
CA ILE A 21 -4.17 -5.62 42.95
C ILE A 21 -5.11 -4.42 42.87
N PRO A 22 -4.61 -3.18 42.99
CA PRO A 22 -5.48 -2.01 42.99
C PRO A 22 -6.33 -2.03 41.72
N PRO A 23 -7.64 -1.72 41.78
CA PRO A 23 -8.52 -1.87 40.62
C PRO A 23 -8.06 -1.05 39.41
N MET A 24 -7.34 0.05 39.64
CA MET A 24 -6.64 0.81 38.58
C MET A 24 -5.58 0.00 37.82
N LEU A 25 -4.85 -0.92 38.47
CA LEU A 25 -3.86 -1.78 37.82
C LEU A 25 -4.52 -2.89 37.01
N ASP A 26 -5.61 -3.48 37.50
CA ASP A 26 -6.38 -4.47 36.73
C ASP A 26 -7.04 -3.83 35.50
N GLU A 27 -7.64 -2.64 35.65
CA GLU A 27 -8.16 -1.85 34.53
C GLU A 27 -7.04 -1.40 33.58
N ALA A 28 -5.84 -1.04 34.08
CA ALA A 28 -4.69 -0.71 33.23
C ALA A 28 -4.16 -1.94 32.47
N ALA A 29 -4.05 -3.10 33.13
CA ALA A 29 -3.63 -4.35 32.51
C ALA A 29 -4.62 -4.79 31.41
N LYS A 30 -5.92 -4.72 31.70
CA LYS A 30 -6.97 -5.00 30.71
C LYS A 30 -6.93 -4.03 29.54
N ARG A 31 -6.82 -2.71 29.79
CA ARG A 31 -6.69 -1.71 28.71
C ARG A 31 -5.42 -1.92 27.86
N ALA A 32 -4.33 -2.39 28.45
CA ALA A 32 -3.11 -2.74 27.70
C ALA A 32 -3.31 -4.01 26.84
N ILE A 33 -3.94 -5.05 27.39
CA ILE A 33 -4.31 -6.28 26.66
C ILE A 33 -5.22 -5.95 25.47
N ASP A 34 -6.31 -5.21 25.71
CA ASP A 34 -7.26 -4.78 24.67
C ASP A 34 -6.58 -3.87 23.60
N HIS A 35 -5.53 -3.12 23.95
CA HIS A 35 -4.82 -2.25 23.02
C HIS A 35 -3.78 -2.97 22.14
N TYR A 36 -3.09 -3.97 22.70
CA TYR A 36 -1.99 -4.66 22.01
C TYR A 36 -2.35 -6.03 21.41
N LEU A 37 -3.37 -6.72 21.94
CA LEU A 37 -3.70 -8.10 21.55
C LEU A 37 -5.03 -8.24 20.79
N ASP A 38 -6.01 -7.35 21.02
CA ASP A 38 -7.23 -7.22 20.18
C ASP A 38 -7.45 -5.77 19.71
N PRO A 39 -6.52 -5.21 18.90
CA PRO A 39 -6.62 -3.84 18.43
C PRO A 39 -7.80 -3.68 17.45
N LYS A 40 -8.96 -3.30 18.00
CA LYS A 40 -10.21 -3.02 17.27
C LYS A 40 -9.91 -2.23 15.99
N PRO A 41 -10.39 -2.67 14.80
CA PRO A 41 -10.07 -2.04 13.52
C PRO A 41 -10.40 -0.54 13.50
N GLN A 42 -9.40 0.31 13.75
CA GLN A 42 -9.59 1.74 13.65
C GLN A 42 -9.79 2.11 12.17
N PRO A 43 -10.76 2.97 11.83
CA PRO A 43 -10.88 3.48 10.48
C PRO A 43 -9.57 4.22 10.14
N LYS A 44 -8.82 3.68 9.18
CA LYS A 44 -7.59 4.31 8.69
C LYS A 44 -7.95 5.72 8.23
N LYS A 45 -7.57 6.73 9.02
CA LYS A 45 -7.71 8.13 8.64
C LYS A 45 -6.94 8.31 7.34
N LYS A 46 -7.64 8.44 6.21
CA LYS A 46 -7.01 8.79 4.93
C LYS A 46 -6.21 10.08 5.21
N GLN A 47 -4.89 10.01 5.06
CA GLN A 47 -4.08 11.23 5.11
C GLN A 47 -4.58 12.16 4.00
N PRO A 48 -4.63 13.49 4.22
CA PRO A 48 -4.98 14.42 3.15
C PRO A 48 -3.93 14.27 2.05
N SER A 49 -4.34 13.69 0.92
CA SER A 49 -3.46 13.45 -0.22
C SER A 49 -3.02 14.78 -0.82
N SER A 50 -1.72 15.02 -0.92
CA SER A 50 -1.13 16.17 -1.65
C SER A 50 -1.22 15.99 -3.17
N GLN A 51 -2.28 15.35 -3.65
CA GLN A 51 -2.41 14.82 -5.00
C GLN A 51 -3.42 15.67 -5.77
N LEU A 52 -2.92 16.47 -6.71
CA LEU A 52 -3.74 17.44 -7.46
C LEU A 52 -4.66 16.78 -8.50
N PHE A 53 -4.33 15.56 -8.95
CA PHE A 53 -5.06 14.83 -9.98
C PHE A 53 -5.17 13.34 -9.63
N SER A 54 -6.34 12.76 -9.88
CA SER A 54 -6.65 11.35 -9.66
C SER A 54 -7.54 10.82 -10.78
N VAL A 55 -7.29 9.58 -11.22
CA VAL A 55 -8.26 8.81 -12.02
C VAL A 55 -9.51 8.56 -11.18
N ALA A 56 -10.70 8.67 -11.78
CA ALA A 56 -11.95 8.44 -11.08
C ALA A 56 -12.16 6.94 -10.78
N GLU A 57 -12.49 6.58 -9.54
CA GLU A 57 -12.76 5.19 -9.11
C GLU A 57 -13.96 4.55 -9.86
N SER A 58 -14.78 5.37 -10.54
CA SER A 58 -15.95 4.95 -11.33
C SER A 58 -15.72 4.96 -12.85
N ALA A 59 -14.49 5.21 -13.32
CA ALA A 59 -14.18 5.13 -14.75
C ALA A 59 -14.05 3.66 -15.19
N ASP A 60 -14.77 3.30 -16.24
CA ASP A 60 -14.72 1.98 -16.87
C ASP A 60 -13.49 1.83 -17.79
N THR A 61 -13.22 0.60 -18.23
CA THR A 61 -12.04 0.28 -19.03
C THR A 61 -12.05 0.90 -20.44
N GLU A 62 -13.22 1.11 -21.05
CA GLU A 62 -13.34 1.76 -22.37
C GLU A 62 -12.96 3.24 -22.24
N THR A 63 -13.56 3.95 -21.27
CA THR A 63 -13.24 5.34 -20.94
C THR A 63 -11.74 5.52 -20.65
N LEU A 64 -11.14 4.61 -19.87
CA LEU A 64 -9.71 4.68 -19.53
C LEU A 64 -8.80 4.44 -20.75
N LEU A 65 -9.14 3.48 -21.63
CA LEU A 65 -8.36 3.19 -22.83
C LEU A 65 -8.55 4.26 -23.92
N ALA A 66 -9.75 4.81 -24.09
CA ALA A 66 -10.01 5.92 -25.01
C ALA A 66 -9.22 7.17 -24.61
N ASN A 67 -9.27 7.56 -23.34
CA ASN A 67 -8.49 8.69 -22.82
C ASN A 67 -6.97 8.43 -22.92
N LEU A 68 -6.51 7.18 -22.75
CA LEU A 68 -5.11 6.81 -22.99
C LEU A 68 -4.72 7.00 -24.46
N SER A 69 -5.50 6.48 -25.41
CA SER A 69 -5.22 6.62 -26.85
C SER A 69 -5.25 8.08 -27.30
N GLU A 70 -6.18 8.91 -26.80
CA GLU A 70 -6.20 10.36 -27.09
C GLU A 70 -5.00 11.09 -26.49
N THR A 71 -4.55 10.70 -25.28
CA THR A 71 -3.33 11.24 -24.65
C THR A 71 -2.08 10.86 -25.46
N LEU A 72 -1.99 9.62 -25.93
CA LEU A 72 -0.88 9.15 -26.76
C LEU A 72 -0.84 9.87 -28.11
N ALA A 73 -1.97 9.93 -28.83
CA ALA A 73 -2.07 10.66 -30.10
C ALA A 73 -1.72 12.15 -29.94
N SER A 74 -2.12 12.78 -28.83
CA SER A 74 -1.74 14.17 -28.51
C SER A 74 -0.23 14.31 -28.27
N ALA A 75 0.39 13.37 -27.56
CA ALA A 75 1.84 13.34 -27.34
C ALA A 75 2.61 13.07 -28.65
N ASN A 76 2.07 12.20 -29.52
CA ASN A 76 2.60 11.90 -30.85
C ASN A 76 2.61 13.15 -31.73
N ALA A 77 1.50 13.90 -31.78
CA ALA A 77 1.39 15.15 -32.52
C ALA A 77 2.37 16.24 -32.02
N MET A 78 2.46 16.46 -30.70
CA MET A 78 3.42 17.43 -30.13
C MET A 78 4.87 17.06 -30.42
N LEU A 79 5.19 15.77 -30.41
CA LEU A 79 6.55 15.29 -30.64
C LEU A 79 6.92 15.31 -32.12
N GLY A 80 5.98 15.00 -33.02
CA GLY A 80 6.13 15.11 -34.46
C GLY A 80 6.50 16.54 -34.87
N ASP A 81 5.74 17.53 -34.39
CA ASP A 81 6.03 18.97 -34.57
C ASP A 81 7.45 19.34 -34.11
N LEU A 82 7.82 18.94 -32.89
CA LEU A 82 9.16 19.14 -32.33
C LEU A 82 10.29 18.45 -33.12
N THR A 83 10.03 17.34 -33.83
CA THR A 83 11.10 16.64 -34.58
C THR A 83 11.62 17.43 -35.78
N PHE A 84 10.84 18.36 -36.32
CA PHE A 84 11.28 19.26 -37.40
C PHE A 84 12.37 20.24 -36.90
N ASP A 85 12.13 20.88 -35.74
CA ASP A 85 13.05 21.84 -35.12
C ASP A 85 14.33 21.23 -34.52
N LEU A 86 14.31 19.93 -34.20
CA LEU A 86 15.47 19.21 -33.68
C LEU A 86 16.37 18.69 -34.80
N GLU A 87 17.68 18.60 -34.54
CA GLU A 87 18.66 18.02 -35.47
C GLU A 87 19.54 16.94 -34.83
N GLY A 88 20.18 16.13 -35.67
CA GLY A 88 21.18 15.12 -35.31
C GLY A 88 20.70 14.17 -34.21
N LEU A 89 21.54 13.93 -33.21
CA LEU A 89 21.25 13.03 -32.08
C LEU A 89 19.95 13.40 -31.34
N ARG A 90 19.56 14.69 -31.28
CA ARG A 90 18.32 15.11 -30.62
C ARG A 90 17.09 14.74 -31.45
N ARG A 91 17.15 14.86 -32.78
CA ARG A 91 16.09 14.37 -33.68
C ARG A 91 15.94 12.85 -33.56
N HIS A 92 17.04 12.10 -33.57
CA HIS A 92 17.00 10.64 -33.40
C HIS A 92 16.45 10.21 -32.03
N PHE A 93 16.76 10.93 -30.96
CA PHE A 93 16.17 10.68 -29.64
C PHE A 93 14.65 10.95 -29.64
N ALA A 94 14.20 12.07 -30.21
CA ALA A 94 12.78 12.41 -30.32
C ALA A 94 12.00 11.38 -31.15
N LEU A 95 12.52 10.98 -32.31
CA LEU A 95 11.94 9.90 -33.13
C LEU A 95 11.90 8.56 -32.39
N GLY A 96 12.90 8.26 -31.56
CA GLY A 96 12.90 7.08 -30.69
C GLY A 96 11.79 7.11 -29.63
N VAL A 97 11.49 8.29 -29.07
CA VAL A 97 10.34 8.48 -28.16
C VAL A 97 9.01 8.38 -28.92
N GLN A 98 8.92 8.94 -30.13
CA GLN A 98 7.73 8.85 -30.98
C GLN A 98 7.41 7.38 -31.31
N GLN A 99 8.41 6.59 -31.66
CA GLN A 99 8.23 5.16 -31.92
C GLN A 99 7.68 4.40 -30.70
N MET A 100 8.07 4.79 -29.47
CA MET A 100 7.51 4.20 -28.24
C MET A 100 6.05 4.61 -28.00
N ILE A 101 5.64 5.81 -28.42
CA ILE A 101 4.24 6.27 -28.35
C ILE A 101 3.39 5.46 -29.35
N GLU A 102 3.81 5.37 -30.61
CA GLU A 102 3.12 4.58 -31.65
C GLU A 102 2.96 3.10 -31.26
N LEU A 103 4.00 2.49 -30.67
CA LEU A 103 3.94 1.13 -30.13
C LEU A 103 2.98 1.01 -28.93
N SER A 104 2.85 2.07 -28.13
CA SER A 104 1.90 2.12 -27.00
C SER A 104 0.45 2.28 -27.49
N GLU A 105 0.21 3.04 -28.56
CA GLU A 105 -1.11 3.15 -29.21
C GLU A 105 -1.58 1.78 -29.74
N LEU A 106 -0.68 1.02 -30.39
CA LEU A 106 -0.98 -0.34 -30.84
C LEU A 106 -1.35 -1.29 -29.69
N LEU A 107 -0.69 -1.15 -28.53
CA LEU A 107 -1.02 -1.92 -27.32
C LEU A 107 -2.34 -1.48 -26.68
N ALA A 108 -2.63 -0.18 -26.63
CA ALA A 108 -3.88 0.36 -26.10
C ALA A 108 -5.09 -0.05 -26.96
N ASN A 109 -4.97 0.07 -28.29
CA ASN A 109 -5.99 -0.38 -29.24
C ASN A 109 -6.21 -1.90 -29.13
N ARG A 110 -5.13 -2.69 -28.99
CA ARG A 110 -5.26 -4.14 -28.79
C ARG A 110 -5.86 -4.52 -27.43
N ALA A 111 -5.66 -3.70 -26.39
CA ALA A 111 -6.35 -3.90 -25.12
C ALA A 111 -7.85 -3.59 -25.25
N LEU A 112 -8.21 -2.57 -26.04
CA LEU A 112 -9.60 -2.21 -26.32
C LEU A 112 -10.34 -3.32 -27.08
N ASP A 113 -9.74 -3.87 -28.14
CA ASP A 113 -10.26 -5.05 -28.89
C ASP A 113 -10.55 -6.27 -28.00
N ILE A 114 -9.91 -6.37 -26.83
CA ILE A 114 -10.04 -7.51 -25.90
C ILE A 114 -11.14 -7.27 -24.86
N VAL A 115 -11.45 -6.01 -24.52
CA VAL A 115 -12.49 -5.66 -23.54
C VAL A 115 -13.83 -5.27 -24.17
N ASP A 116 -13.82 -4.77 -25.41
CA ASP A 116 -14.99 -4.60 -26.29
C ASP A 116 -14.88 -5.52 -27.53
N PRO A 117 -15.13 -6.84 -27.38
CA PRO A 117 -15.14 -7.77 -28.50
C PRO A 117 -16.42 -7.61 -29.34
N ARG A 118 -16.25 -7.07 -30.56
CA ARG A 118 -17.30 -6.85 -31.57
C ARG A 118 -17.84 -8.11 -32.24
#